data_AF-A0A6J1WV67-F1
#
_entry.id   AF-A0A6J1WV67-F1
#
_cell.length_a   1.000
_cell.length_b   1.000
_cell.length_c   1.000
_cell.angle_alpha   90.00
_cell.angle_beta   90.00
_cell.angle_gamma   90.00
#
_symmetry.space_group_name_H-M   'P 1'
#
loop_
_entity.id
_entity.type
_entity.pdbx_description
1 polymer ?
#
loop_
_entity_poly.entity_id
_entity_poly.type
_entity_poly.pdbx_seq_one_letter_code
_entity_poly.pdbx_strand_id
1 'polypeptide(L)'
;MITDDDANAVGPNIISKEAITAGEWEVMGRKIWVDEPRQLVYFVGLRETPLERHLYAASLAPPRPHSVTLLTSVGHSCNVDIDEVTSYTLAWGFLFCFNINQHNTNIKSLYHLSLEYFLYY
;
A
#
# COMPACT_ATOMS: atom_id res chain seq x y z
N MET A 1 16.96 -44.16 24.26
CA MET A 1 16.71 -43.90 22.84
C MET A 1 15.46 -43.05 22.79
N ILE A 2 15.63 -41.74 22.64
CA ILE A 2 14.54 -40.83 22.30
C ILE A 2 14.36 -41.02 20.80
N THR A 3 13.15 -41.40 20.38
CA THR A 3 12.81 -41.55 18.96
C THR A 3 12.80 -40.17 18.32
N ASP A 4 13.57 -40.03 17.25
CA ASP A 4 13.53 -38.88 16.36
C ASP A 4 12.17 -38.86 15.66
N ASP A 5 11.15 -38.31 16.35
CA ASP A 5 9.88 -37.92 15.74
C ASP A 5 10.10 -36.59 15.00
N ASP A 6 10.98 -36.59 13.99
CA ASP A 6 11.02 -35.59 12.94
C ASP A 6 9.79 -35.82 12.05
N ALA A 7 8.64 -35.46 12.61
CA ALA A 7 7.35 -35.46 11.96
C ALA A 7 7.40 -34.55 10.73
N ASN A 8 7.75 -35.14 9.59
CA ASN A 8 7.22 -34.93 8.25
C ASN A 8 6.42 -33.62 8.07
N ALA A 9 7.08 -32.47 8.25
CA ALA A 9 6.46 -31.18 8.03
C ALA A 9 6.45 -30.91 6.52
N VAL A 10 5.43 -31.41 5.84
CA VAL A 10 5.17 -31.06 4.43
C VAL A 10 4.84 -29.57 4.41
N GLY A 11 5.81 -28.75 4.03
CA GLY A 11 5.63 -27.31 3.88
C GLY A 11 4.59 -26.96 2.81
N PRO A 12 4.03 -25.73 2.83
CA PRO A 12 3.07 -25.30 1.83
C PRO A 12 3.68 -25.33 0.43
N ASN A 13 2.92 -25.86 -0.53
CA ASN A 13 3.30 -25.83 -1.94
C ASN A 13 2.96 -24.46 -2.55
N ILE A 14 3.98 -23.68 -2.92
CA ILE A 14 3.81 -22.35 -3.51
C ILE A 14 3.39 -22.50 -4.97
N ILE A 15 2.14 -22.15 -5.28
CA ILE A 15 1.57 -22.25 -6.64
C ILE A 15 2.06 -21.09 -7.53
N SER A 16 2.16 -19.88 -6.98
CA SER A 16 2.68 -18.71 -7.68
C SER A 16 3.34 -17.72 -6.73
N LYS A 17 4.37 -17.02 -7.22
CA LYS A 17 5.06 -15.95 -6.52
C LYS A 17 5.43 -14.87 -7.52
N GLU A 18 4.79 -13.71 -7.40
CA GLU A 18 4.96 -12.60 -8.33
C GLU A 18 5.19 -11.31 -7.55
N ALA A 19 6.14 -10.50 -8.03
CA ALA A 19 6.45 -9.22 -7.42
C ALA A 19 5.42 -8.17 -7.84
N ILE A 20 4.86 -7.46 -6.86
CA ILE A 20 3.97 -6.30 -7.12
C ILE A 20 4.80 -5.02 -7.29
N THR A 21 5.92 -4.93 -6.58
CA THR A 21 6.83 -3.79 -6.57
C THR A 21 8.26 -4.27 -6.85
N ALA A 22 9.10 -3.38 -7.39
CA ALA A 22 10.51 -3.65 -7.67
C ALA A 22 11.34 -2.36 -7.67
N GLY A 23 12.66 -2.48 -7.46
CA GLY A 23 13.62 -1.39 -7.50
C GLY A 23 14.36 -1.16 -6.18
N GLU A 24 15.26 -0.17 -6.17
CA GLU A 24 16.11 0.19 -5.03
C GLU A 24 15.40 1.13 -4.05
N TRP A 25 14.26 0.70 -3.52
CA TRP A 25 13.46 1.44 -2.54
C TRP A 25 12.60 0.48 -1.71
N GLU A 26 12.14 0.94 -0.55
CA GLU A 26 11.44 0.08 0.42
C GLU A 26 9.93 0.39 0.48
N VAL A 27 9.13 -0.67 0.60
CA VAL A 27 7.71 -0.63 1.00
C VAL A 27 7.63 -0.74 2.51
N MET A 28 6.93 0.19 3.17
CA MET A 28 6.74 0.17 4.61
C MET A 28 5.69 -0.88 5.02
N GLY A 29 6.15 -2.04 5.48
CA GLY A 29 5.31 -3.23 5.71
C GLY A 29 4.18 -3.12 6.75
N ARG A 30 4.07 -2.02 7.50
CA ARG A 30 3.01 -1.81 8.51
C ARG A 30 1.77 -1.08 7.98
N LYS A 31 1.78 -0.67 6.72
CA LYS A 31 0.78 0.24 6.13
C LYS A 31 0.45 -0.20 4.70
N ILE A 32 -0.30 -1.29 4.61
CA ILE A 32 -0.74 -1.91 3.37
C ILE A 32 -2.25 -2.12 3.44
N TRP A 33 -2.98 -1.70 2.41
CA TRP A 33 -4.44 -1.82 2.31
C TRP A 33 -4.81 -2.40 0.96
N VAL A 34 -5.76 -3.34 0.95
CA VAL A 34 -6.19 -4.03 -0.26
C VAL A 34 -7.63 -3.65 -0.58
N ASP A 35 -7.86 -3.21 -1.81
CA ASP A 35 -9.18 -3.03 -2.40
C ASP A 35 -9.43 -4.21 -3.34
N GLU A 36 -10.01 -5.28 -2.78
CA GLU A 36 -10.30 -6.51 -3.52
C GLU A 36 -11.26 -6.27 -4.71
N PRO A 37 -12.36 -5.49 -4.59
CA PRO A 37 -13.23 -5.21 -5.72
C PRO A 37 -12.51 -4.58 -6.93
N ARG A 38 -11.55 -3.68 -6.67
CA ARG A 38 -10.79 -3.01 -7.75
C ARG A 38 -9.47 -3.68 -8.08
N GLN A 39 -9.09 -4.75 -7.37
CA GLN A 39 -7.79 -5.41 -7.50
C GLN A 39 -6.62 -4.41 -7.34
N LEU A 40 -6.69 -3.55 -6.32
CA LEU A 40 -5.65 -2.58 -6.02
C LEU A 40 -5.04 -2.86 -4.64
N VAL A 41 -3.75 -2.56 -4.51
CA VAL A 41 -3.08 -2.47 -3.21
C VAL A 41 -2.51 -1.07 -3.03
N TYR A 42 -2.82 -0.48 -1.88
CA TYR A 42 -2.26 0.79 -1.44
C TYR A 42 -1.18 0.52 -0.40
N PHE A 43 -0.08 1.23 -0.47
CA PHE A 43 1.01 1.09 0.49
C PHE A 43 1.83 2.37 0.62
N VAL A 44 2.51 2.51 1.76
CA VAL A 44 3.49 3.59 1.95
C VAL A 44 4.88 3.11 1.52
N GLY A 45 5.62 3.93 0.79
CA GLY A 45 6.99 3.60 0.35
C GLY A 45 7.92 4.81 0.30
N LEU A 46 9.19 4.54 -0.02
CA LEU A 46 10.28 5.52 -0.10
C LEU A 46 10.85 5.65 -1.54
N ARG A 47 9.98 5.51 -2.57
CA ARG A 47 10.43 5.43 -3.97
C ARG A 47 10.99 6.76 -4.50
N GLU A 48 10.36 7.89 -4.15
CA GLU A 48 10.84 9.20 -4.65
C GLU A 48 12.15 9.60 -3.98
N THR A 49 12.20 9.53 -2.64
CA THR A 49 13.43 9.72 -1.86
C THR A 49 13.42 8.84 -0.61
N PRO A 50 14.60 8.45 -0.09
CA PRO A 50 14.69 7.72 1.19
C PRO A 50 14.16 8.49 2.41
N LEU A 51 13.99 9.82 2.30
CA LEU A 51 13.58 10.70 3.39
C LEU A 51 12.06 10.97 3.42
N GLU A 52 11.39 10.80 2.28
CA GLU A 52 9.98 11.15 2.11
C GLU A 52 9.12 9.90 2.00
N ARG A 53 8.13 9.81 2.89
CA ARG A 53 7.10 8.77 2.84
C ARG A 53 5.98 9.20 1.93
N HIS A 54 5.62 8.34 0.99
CA HIS A 54 4.55 8.60 0.05
C HIS A 54 3.56 7.44 -0.03
N LEU A 55 2.32 7.76 -0.36
CA LEU A 55 1.31 6.76 -0.65
C LEU A 55 1.38 6.37 -2.12
N TYR A 56 1.35 5.07 -2.37
CA TYR A 56 1.31 4.49 -3.69
C TYR A 56 0.11 3.56 -3.86
N ALA A 57 -0.32 3.38 -5.11
CA ALA A 57 -1.22 2.31 -5.52
C ALA A 57 -0.56 1.42 -6.58
N ALA A 58 -0.82 0.12 -6.54
CA ALA A 58 -0.42 -0.85 -7.55
C ALA A 58 -1.55 -1.83 -7.87
N SER A 59 -1.57 -2.33 -9.10
CA SER A 59 -2.53 -3.37 -9.53
C SER A 59 -2.13 -4.74 -8.99
N LEU A 60 -3.13 -5.47 -8.49
CA LEU A 60 -3.06 -6.89 -8.17
C LEU A 60 -3.49 -7.76 -9.37
N ALA A 61 -4.16 -7.21 -10.38
CA ALA A 61 -4.61 -7.97 -11.54
C ALA A 61 -3.48 -8.21 -12.55
N PRO A 62 -3.29 -9.45 -13.05
CA PRO A 62 -2.38 -9.73 -14.18
C PRO A 62 -2.89 -9.10 -15.50
N PRO A 63 -1.99 -8.71 -16.44
CA PRO A 63 -0.54 -8.61 -16.28
C PRO A 63 -0.16 -7.41 -15.42
N ARG A 64 0.81 -7.60 -14.52
CA ARG A 64 1.28 -6.54 -13.62
C ARG A 64 2.54 -5.88 -14.19
N PRO A 65 2.43 -4.73 -14.89
CA PRO A 65 3.58 -3.86 -15.00
C PRO A 65 3.96 -3.48 -13.57
N HIS A 66 5.25 -3.50 -13.22
CA HIS A 66 5.76 -3.04 -11.91
C HIS A 66 5.58 -1.51 -11.72
N SER A 67 4.55 -0.94 -12.34
CA SER A 67 4.14 0.46 -12.27
C SER A 67 3.35 0.69 -11.00
N VAL A 68 3.91 1.50 -10.13
CA VAL A 68 3.23 2.01 -8.94
C VAL A 68 2.90 3.48 -9.18
N THR A 69 1.68 3.88 -8.83
CA THR A 69 1.16 5.24 -9.00
C THR A 69 1.32 6.02 -7.71
N LEU A 70 1.96 7.18 -7.76
CA LEU A 70 2.12 8.09 -6.63
C LEU A 70 0.80 8.84 -6.35
N LEU A 71 0.34 8.83 -5.10
CA LEU A 71 -0.92 9.46 -4.67
C LEU A 71 -0.72 10.69 -3.77
N THR A 72 0.52 11.05 -3.47
CA THR A 72 0.89 12.20 -2.62
C THR A 72 1.86 13.12 -3.34
N SER A 73 1.85 14.41 -2.99
CA SER A 73 2.82 15.37 -3.54
C SER A 73 4.23 15.14 -3.00
N VAL A 74 5.24 15.30 -3.85
CA VAL A 74 6.67 15.31 -3.48
C VAL A 74 7.04 16.56 -2.66
N GLY A 75 8.15 16.49 -1.90
CA GLY A 75 8.62 17.60 -1.07
C GLY A 75 8.02 17.62 0.35
N HIS A 76 7.22 16.60 0.68
CA HIS A 76 6.60 16.41 1.98
C HIS A 76 6.62 14.92 2.36
N SER A 77 6.84 14.61 3.64
CA SER A 77 6.67 13.24 4.14
C SER A 77 5.26 13.04 4.66
N CYS A 78 4.57 12.02 4.16
CA CYS A 78 3.22 11.68 4.55
C CYS A 78 3.19 10.56 5.60
N ASN A 79 2.40 10.73 6.65
CA ASN A 79 1.97 9.63 7.51
C ASN A 79 0.51 9.33 7.15
N VAL A 80 0.29 8.22 6.47
CA VAL A 80 -1.02 7.89 5.87
C VAL A 80 -1.68 6.78 6.65
N ASP A 81 -2.98 6.90 6.90
CA ASP A 81 -3.81 5.81 7.42
C ASP A 81 -5.07 5.71 6.57
N ILE A 82 -5.41 4.49 6.15
CA ILE A 82 -6.68 4.21 5.47
C ILE A 82 -7.52 3.44 6.49
N ASP A 83 -8.64 4.03 6.86
CA ASP A 83 -9.61 3.37 7.72
C ASP A 83 -10.41 2.37 6.90
N GLU A 84 -10.55 1.16 7.42
CA GLU A 84 -11.43 0.16 6.82
C GLU A 84 -12.86 0.54 7.20
N VAL A 85 -13.54 1.31 6.34
CA VAL A 85 -14.97 1.55 6.52
C VAL A 85 -15.71 0.27 6.14
N THR A 86 -15.77 -0.67 7.09
CA THR A 86 -16.59 -1.87 6.95
C THR A 86 -18.07 -1.46 7.06
N SER A 87 -18.85 -1.88 6.05
CA SER A 87 -20.31 -2.10 6.09
C SER A 87 -21.30 -0.94 5.77
N TYR A 88 -21.80 -1.03 4.54
CA TYR A 88 -23.21 -0.83 4.09
C TYR A 88 -23.87 0.54 4.01
N THR A 89 -23.25 1.67 4.38
CA THR A 89 -23.86 2.99 4.08
C THR A 89 -22.78 4.02 3.71
N LEU A 90 -22.74 4.39 2.43
CA LEU A 90 -21.84 5.36 1.78
C LEU A 90 -20.43 4.83 1.45
N ALA A 91 -20.28 4.41 0.20
CA ALA A 91 -19.04 3.95 -0.41
C ALA A 91 -18.02 5.09 -0.61
N TRP A 92 -17.40 5.58 0.46
CA TRP A 92 -16.26 6.50 0.36
C TRP A 92 -15.31 6.24 1.52
N GLY A 93 -14.33 5.36 1.32
CA GLY A 93 -13.22 5.23 2.27
C GLY A 93 -12.50 6.57 2.40
N PHE A 94 -12.41 7.10 3.61
CA PHE A 94 -11.68 8.34 3.86
C PHE A 94 -10.18 8.03 3.92
N LEU A 95 -9.41 8.65 3.03
CA LEU A 95 -7.95 8.64 3.11
C LEU A 95 -7.49 9.75 4.09
N PHE A 96 -6.89 9.36 5.21
CA PHE A 96 -6.23 10.33 6.09
C PHE A 96 -4.75 10.45 5.69
N CYS A 97 -4.37 11.60 5.11
CA CYS A 97 -2.97 11.93 4.87
C CYS A 97 -2.51 13.00 5.87
N PHE A 98 -1.57 12.67 6.74
CA PHE A 98 -0.87 13.67 7.54
C PHE A 98 0.39 14.10 6.78
N ASN A 99 0.46 15.34 6.32
CA ASN A 99 1.69 15.92 5.77
C ASN A 99 2.55 16.45 6.93
N ILE A 100 3.74 15.91 7.13
CA ILE A 100 4.72 16.39 8.11
C ILE A 100 5.88 17.02 7.31
N ASN A 101 6.02 18.35 7.40
CA ASN A 101 7.17 19.07 6.88
C ASN A 101 8.18 19.28 8.03
N GLN A 102 9.48 19.07 7.79
CA GLN A 102 10.52 19.33 8.80
C GLN A 102 10.57 20.79 9.28
N HIS A 103 10.03 21.74 8.50
CA HIS A 103 9.91 23.15 8.89
C HIS A 103 8.52 23.58 9.40
N ASN A 104 7.48 22.73 9.28
CA ASN A 104 6.12 23.09 9.68
C ASN A 104 5.40 21.88 10.30
N THR A 105 5.32 21.88 11.62
CA THR A 105 4.68 20.82 12.41
C THR A 105 3.16 21.02 12.38
N ASN A 106 2.44 20.13 11.69
CA ASN A 106 0.97 20.00 11.58
C ASN A 106 0.26 20.82 10.49
N ILE A 107 0.38 20.37 9.22
CA ILE A 107 -0.68 20.60 8.22
C ILE A 107 -1.47 19.29 8.06
N LYS A 108 -2.72 19.28 8.53
CA LYS A 108 -3.67 18.17 8.29
C LYS A 108 -4.43 18.50 7.00
N SER A 109 -4.26 17.68 5.97
CA SER A 109 -5.01 17.81 4.72
C SER A 109 -5.79 16.52 4.47
N LEU A 110 -7.12 16.62 4.49
CA LEU A 110 -8.00 15.51 4.12
C LEU A 110 -8.05 15.45 2.59
N TYR A 111 -7.60 14.34 2.00
CA TYR A 111 -7.74 14.13 0.55
C TYR A 111 -8.89 13.17 0.30
N HIS A 112 -9.86 13.61 -0.49
CA HIS A 112 -10.92 12.74 -1.00
C HIS A 112 -10.45 12.18 -2.34
N LEU A 113 -10.24 10.86 -2.43
CA LEU A 113 -10.00 10.21 -3.72
C LEU A 113 -11.33 10.22 -4.50
N SER A 114 -11.51 11.21 -5.37
CA SER A 114 -12.64 11.25 -6.31
C SER A 114 -12.51 10.07 -7.28
N LEU A 115 -13.62 9.35 -7.47
CA LEU A 115 -13.80 8.22 -8.39
C LEU A 115 -13.45 8.57 -9.86
N GLU A 116 -13.40 9.84 -10.24
CA GLU A 116 -13.17 10.28 -11.63
C GLU A 116 -11.76 10.01 -12.17
N TYR A 117 -10.76 9.77 -11.30
CA TYR A 117 -9.39 9.45 -11.75
C TYR A 117 -9.12 7.95 -11.96
N PHE A 118 -10.01 7.07 -11.48
CA PHE A 118 -9.83 5.61 -11.58
C PHE A 118 -10.60 5.00 -12.76
N LEU A 119 -11.44 5.76 -13.46
CA LEU A 119 -12.14 5.30 -14.68
C LEU A 119 -11.25 5.32 -15.94
N TYR A 120 -9.98 5.68 -15.80
CA TYR A 120 -9.00 5.69 -16.89
C TYR A 120 -7.97 4.55 -16.83
N TYR A 121 -8.21 3.53 -15.99
CA TYR A 121 -7.41 2.30 -15.93
C TYR A 121 -8.29 1.06 -16.05
#